data_AF-A0AAN7HH12-F1
#
_entry.id   AF-A0AAN7HH12-F1
#
_cell.length_a   1.000
_cell.length_b   1.000
_cell.length_c   1.000
_cell.angle_alpha   90.00
_cell.angle_beta   90.00
_cell.angle_gamma   90.00
#
_symmetry.space_group_name_H-M   'P 1'
#
loop_
_entity.id
_entity.type
_entity.pdbx_description
1 polymer ?
#
loop_
_entity_poly.entity_id
_entity_poly.type
_entity_poly.pdbx_seq_one_letter_code
_entity_poly.pdbx_strand_id
1 'polypeptide(L)'
;MLTKPKRLCRRKGGEKEIGVCTPHADDYPTIPPLTPRELFRNPTANLTKITARKYGGPGGESQDKPLYLLYRFYEFVAFWRRRDDPSAMLGLDRSMPSLITPEVAEKLWNPPHHLRKYEKVPECAKEAPSLAELLVVQTHESERSADPHFLAKGILLWTLHIHFT
;
A
#
# COMPACT_ATOMS: atom_id res chain seq x y z
N MET A 1 19.25 17.03 -33.64
CA MET A 1 18.24 15.95 -33.48
C MET A 1 17.59 16.10 -32.11
N LEU A 2 16.40 16.70 -32.04
CA LEU A 2 15.67 16.95 -30.80
C LEU A 2 14.97 15.66 -30.34
N THR A 3 15.53 14.99 -29.35
CA THR A 3 14.91 13.86 -28.66
C THR A 3 13.64 14.35 -27.98
N LYS A 4 12.47 13.96 -28.52
CA LYS A 4 11.18 14.26 -27.91
C LYS A 4 11.15 13.64 -26.50
N PRO A 5 10.84 14.42 -25.44
CA PRO A 5 10.73 13.86 -24.11
C PRO A 5 9.63 12.80 -24.10
N LYS A 6 9.96 11.59 -23.62
CA LYS A 6 8.99 10.51 -23.39
C LYS A 6 7.98 11.03 -22.37
N ARG A 7 6.80 11.46 -22.83
CA ARG A 7 5.71 11.82 -21.93
C ARG A 7 5.31 10.58 -21.15
N LEU A 8 5.07 10.72 -19.84
CA LEU A 8 4.40 9.72 -19.03
C LEU A 8 2.93 9.60 -19.46
N CYS A 9 2.72 9.01 -20.63
CA CYS A 9 1.41 8.55 -21.08
C CYS A 9 1.09 7.26 -20.32
N ARG A 10 -0.08 7.21 -19.68
CA ARG A 10 -0.64 5.95 -19.19
C ARG A 10 -0.87 5.07 -20.42
N ARG A 11 -0.11 3.98 -20.59
CA ARG A 11 -0.31 3.02 -21.69
C ARG A 11 -1.71 2.40 -21.55
N LYS A 12 -2.70 2.90 -22.28
CA LYS A 12 -3.90 2.11 -22.58
C LYS A 12 -3.47 1.09 -23.65
N GLY A 13 -3.50 -0.20 -23.29
CA GLY A 13 -3.26 -1.29 -24.24
C GLY A 13 -4.31 -1.22 -25.35
N GLY A 14 -3.85 -0.88 -26.54
CA GLY A 14 -4.68 -0.71 -27.73
C GLY A 14 -3.80 -0.05 -28.78
N GLU A 15 -3.48 -0.78 -29.84
CA GLU A 15 -2.81 -0.25 -31.02
C GLU A 15 -3.50 1.04 -31.45
N LYS A 16 -2.77 2.16 -31.52
CA LYS A 16 -3.29 3.37 -32.14
C LYS A 16 -2.22 4.09 -32.94
N GLU A 17 -2.61 4.34 -34.17
CA GLU A 17 -2.06 5.22 -35.18
C GLU A 17 -1.42 6.48 -34.58
N ILE A 18 -0.34 6.92 -35.23
CA ILE A 18 0.43 8.11 -34.88
C ILE A 18 -0.36 9.36 -35.31
N GLY A 19 -1.53 9.57 -34.70
CA GLY A 19 -2.28 10.81 -34.80
C GLY A 19 -1.59 11.90 -33.98
N VAL A 20 -1.38 13.07 -34.57
CA VAL A 20 -0.86 14.26 -33.88
C VAL A 20 -1.81 14.61 -32.74
N CYS A 21 -1.47 14.18 -31.52
CA CYS A 21 -2.27 14.49 -30.33
C CYS A 21 -1.93 15.90 -29.86
N THR A 22 -2.77 16.87 -30.20
CA THR A 22 -2.86 18.13 -29.47
C THR A 22 -3.41 17.82 -28.07
N PRO A 23 -2.61 18.00 -27.00
CA PRO A 23 -3.08 17.68 -25.66
C PRO A 23 -4.17 18.68 -25.22
N HIS A 24 -5.32 18.17 -24.77
CA HIS A 24 -6.39 19.00 -24.21
C HIS A 24 -6.14 19.26 -22.71
N ALA A 25 -6.70 20.33 -22.16
CA ALA A 25 -6.56 20.63 -20.72
C ALA A 25 -7.07 19.47 -19.84
N ASP A 26 -8.12 18.78 -20.28
CA ASP A 26 -8.70 17.62 -19.58
C ASP A 26 -7.84 16.35 -19.63
N ASP A 27 -6.82 16.30 -20.49
CA ASP A 27 -5.90 15.15 -20.56
C ASP A 27 -4.96 15.08 -19.34
N TYR A 28 -4.85 16.20 -18.61
CA TYR A 28 -3.95 16.38 -17.48
C TYR A 28 -4.69 16.29 -16.13
N PRO A 29 -3.99 15.86 -15.06
CA PRO A 29 -4.54 15.91 -13.71
C PRO A 29 -4.66 17.35 -13.22
N THR A 30 -5.74 17.64 -12.48
CA THR A 30 -5.87 18.86 -11.68
C THR A 30 -4.98 18.73 -10.44
N ILE A 31 -4.05 19.67 -10.26
CA ILE A 31 -3.12 19.69 -9.13
C ILE A 31 -3.28 21.05 -8.41
N PRO A 32 -3.49 21.06 -7.08
CA PRO A 32 -3.60 19.91 -6.17
C PRO A 32 -4.86 19.06 -6.43
N PRO A 33 -4.85 17.77 -6.03
CA PRO A 33 -6.03 16.90 -6.16
C PRO A 33 -7.19 17.42 -5.30
N LEU A 34 -8.42 17.04 -5.67
CA LEU A 34 -9.61 17.38 -4.91
C LEU A 34 -9.52 16.89 -3.46
N THR A 35 -10.07 17.67 -2.53
CA THR A 35 -10.16 17.26 -1.14
C THR A 35 -11.02 15.98 -1.01
N PRO A 36 -10.82 15.15 0.02
CA PRO A 36 -11.59 13.90 0.13
C PRO A 36 -13.10 14.18 0.14
N ARG A 37 -13.53 15.26 0.82
CA ARG A 37 -14.93 15.68 0.87
C ARG A 37 -15.52 15.98 -0.50
N GLU A 38 -14.79 16.69 -1.35
CA GLU A 38 -15.22 17.01 -2.71
C GLU A 38 -15.17 15.80 -3.64
N LEU A 39 -14.16 14.95 -3.47
CA LEU A 39 -13.99 13.72 -4.23
C LEU A 39 -15.18 12.77 -3.98
N PHE A 40 -15.68 12.73 -2.74
CA PHE A 40 -16.84 11.93 -2.35
C PHE A 40 -18.20 12.54 -2.69
N ARG A 41 -18.27 13.84 -2.98
CA ARG A 41 -19.54 14.51 -3.32
C ARG A 41 -20.15 13.96 -4.61
N ASN A 42 -19.33 13.70 -5.63
CA ASN A 42 -19.74 13.17 -6.94
C ASN A 42 -18.76 12.10 -7.45
N PRO A 43 -18.77 10.89 -6.89
CA PRO A 43 -17.74 9.87 -7.15
C PRO A 43 -17.69 9.45 -8.62
N THR A 44 -18.83 9.23 -9.25
CA THR A 44 -18.94 8.75 -10.64
C THR A 44 -18.37 9.77 -11.62
N ALA A 45 -18.69 11.04 -11.46
CA ALA A 45 -18.17 12.10 -12.32
C ALA A 45 -16.65 12.29 -12.13
N ASN A 46 -16.19 12.26 -10.88
CA ASN A 46 -14.76 12.38 -10.55
C ASN A 46 -13.95 11.20 -11.09
N LEU A 47 -14.50 9.99 -11.04
CA LEU A 47 -13.92 8.81 -11.66
C LEU A 47 -13.79 8.92 -13.17
N THR A 48 -14.86 9.30 -13.85
CA THR A 48 -14.85 9.45 -15.31
C THR A 48 -13.77 10.44 -15.72
N LYS A 49 -13.63 11.54 -14.97
CA LYS A 49 -12.51 12.47 -15.14
C LYS A 49 -11.16 11.81 -14.91
N ILE A 50 -10.91 11.15 -13.77
CA ILE A 50 -9.61 10.51 -13.45
C ILE A 50 -9.22 9.43 -14.47
N THR A 51 -10.20 8.65 -14.95
CA THR A 51 -10.00 7.56 -15.92
C THR A 51 -9.85 8.02 -17.37
N ALA A 52 -10.39 9.20 -17.71
CA ALA A 52 -10.22 9.84 -19.00
C ALA A 52 -8.82 10.44 -19.18
N ARG A 53 -8.12 10.79 -18.09
CA ARG A 53 -6.79 11.39 -18.13
C ARG A 53 -5.79 10.51 -18.87
N LYS A 54 -5.01 11.13 -19.75
CA LYS A 54 -3.95 10.47 -20.55
C LYS A 54 -2.58 10.57 -19.85
N TYR A 55 -2.37 11.62 -19.09
CA TYR A 55 -1.09 11.95 -18.45
C TYR A 55 -1.16 11.79 -16.92
N GLY A 56 -0.02 11.44 -16.32
CA GLY A 56 0.10 11.24 -14.87
C GLY A 56 0.55 12.47 -14.07
N GLY A 57 1.06 13.50 -14.74
CA GLY A 57 1.54 14.75 -14.14
C GLY A 57 1.03 15.96 -14.91
N PRO A 58 1.26 17.18 -14.40
CA PRO A 58 0.75 18.40 -15.01
C PRO A 58 1.38 18.68 -16.38
N GLY A 59 0.71 19.50 -17.18
CA GLY A 59 1.21 19.92 -18.49
C GLY A 59 2.54 20.67 -18.36
N GLY A 60 3.50 20.33 -19.22
CA GLY A 60 4.83 20.97 -19.25
C GLY A 60 5.90 20.23 -18.45
N GLU A 61 5.55 19.30 -17.56
CA GLU A 61 6.52 18.50 -16.82
C GLU A 61 6.70 17.12 -17.45
N SER A 62 7.93 16.84 -17.91
CA SER A 62 8.27 15.56 -18.54
C SER A 62 8.72 14.49 -17.55
N GLN A 63 9.18 14.89 -16.37
CA GLN A 63 9.65 14.01 -15.31
C GLN A 63 8.55 13.75 -14.28
N ASP A 64 8.42 12.50 -13.86
CA ASP A 64 7.52 12.12 -12.79
C ASP A 64 8.16 12.46 -11.45
N LYS A 65 7.64 13.48 -10.77
CA LYS A 65 8.07 13.84 -9.41
C LYS A 65 7.38 12.88 -8.41
N PRO A 66 8.04 12.53 -7.29
CA PRO A 66 7.43 11.69 -6.26
C PRO A 66 6.12 12.30 -5.71
N LEU A 67 6.00 13.63 -5.75
CA LEU A 67 4.78 14.33 -5.39
C LEU A 67 3.56 13.96 -6.27
N TYR A 68 3.75 13.80 -7.57
CA TYR A 68 2.66 13.41 -8.48
C TYR A 68 2.27 11.94 -8.34
N LEU A 69 3.24 11.09 -7.97
CA LEU A 69 2.96 9.73 -7.54
C LEU A 69 2.07 9.73 -6.29
N LEU A 70 2.40 10.54 -5.29
CA LEU A 70 1.61 10.63 -4.06
C LEU A 70 0.17 11.09 -4.34
N TYR A 71 -0.02 12.10 -5.18
CA TYR A 71 -1.37 12.56 -5.54
C TYR A 71 -2.18 11.50 -6.30
N ARG A 72 -1.55 10.75 -7.21
CA ARG A 72 -2.21 9.61 -7.89
C ARG A 72 -2.55 8.49 -6.93
N PHE A 73 -1.66 8.19 -5.99
CA PHE A 73 -1.88 7.17 -4.97
C PHE A 73 -3.04 7.57 -4.05
N TYR A 74 -3.10 8.83 -3.64
CA TYR A 74 -4.21 9.37 -2.87
C TYR A 74 -5.55 9.24 -3.59
N GLU A 75 -5.64 9.63 -4.88
CA GLU A 75 -6.85 9.45 -5.69
C GLU A 75 -7.24 7.97 -5.81
N PHE A 76 -6.26 7.08 -5.94
CA PHE A 76 -6.48 5.63 -6.00
C PHE A 76 -7.05 5.09 -4.69
N VAL A 77 -6.42 5.36 -3.55
CA VAL A 77 -6.84 4.86 -2.23
C VAL A 77 -8.20 5.42 -1.84
N ALA A 78 -8.42 6.73 -2.04
CA ALA A 78 -9.71 7.37 -1.78
C ALA A 78 -10.83 6.70 -2.58
N PHE A 79 -10.55 6.31 -3.81
CA PHE A 79 -11.51 5.62 -4.64
C PHE A 79 -11.70 4.14 -4.27
N TRP A 80 -10.61 3.43 -3.96
CA TRP A 80 -10.63 2.00 -3.63
C TRP A 80 -11.48 1.68 -2.40
N ARG A 81 -11.50 2.58 -1.40
CA ARG A 81 -12.26 2.43 -0.15
C ARG A 81 -13.79 2.49 -0.32
N ARG A 82 -14.31 2.99 -1.44
CA ARG A 82 -15.76 3.18 -1.66
C ARG A 82 -16.41 2.10 -2.53
N ARG A 83 -15.64 1.21 -3.16
CA ARG A 83 -16.25 0.15 -3.97
C ARG A 83 -16.81 -0.93 -3.05
N ASP A 84 -18.11 -1.12 -3.10
CA ASP A 84 -18.87 -1.97 -2.19
C ASP A 84 -18.48 -3.47 -2.25
N ASP A 85 -17.81 -3.92 -3.32
CA ASP A 85 -17.14 -5.23 -3.35
C ASP A 85 -15.90 -5.21 -4.26
N PRO A 86 -14.67 -5.07 -3.72
CA PRO A 86 -13.44 -5.18 -4.51
C PRO A 86 -13.32 -6.57 -5.19
N SER A 87 -13.93 -7.60 -4.60
CA SER A 87 -14.01 -8.98 -5.09
C SER A 87 -14.77 -9.08 -6.42
N ALA A 88 -15.88 -8.34 -6.59
CA ALA A 88 -16.68 -8.38 -7.82
C ALA A 88 -15.90 -7.89 -9.05
N MET A 89 -14.99 -6.93 -8.89
CA MET A 89 -14.13 -6.46 -9.99
C MET A 89 -13.04 -7.46 -10.35
N LEU A 90 -12.61 -8.28 -9.38
CA LEU A 90 -11.70 -9.40 -9.60
C LEU A 90 -12.45 -10.66 -10.09
N GLY A 91 -13.76 -10.58 -10.31
CA GLY A 91 -14.60 -11.71 -10.69
C GLY A 91 -14.75 -12.76 -9.59
N LEU A 92 -14.42 -12.40 -8.35
CA LEU A 92 -14.54 -13.24 -7.16
C LEU A 92 -15.90 -12.95 -6.52
N ASP A 93 -16.94 -13.59 -7.05
CA ASP A 93 -18.26 -13.57 -6.43
C ASP A 93 -18.22 -14.32 -5.08
N ARG A 94 -18.91 -13.84 -4.06
CA ARG A 94 -18.96 -14.50 -2.74
C ARG A 94 -19.69 -15.84 -2.78
N SER A 95 -20.53 -16.06 -3.80
CA SER A 95 -21.16 -17.36 -4.04
C SER A 95 -20.32 -18.31 -4.90
N MET A 96 -19.15 -17.89 -5.41
CA MET A 96 -18.26 -18.84 -6.08
C MET A 96 -17.68 -19.80 -5.04
N PRO A 97 -17.71 -21.12 -5.32
CA PRO A 97 -17.04 -22.08 -4.47
C PRO A 97 -15.55 -21.77 -4.42
N SER A 98 -14.98 -21.73 -3.22
CA SER A 98 -13.55 -21.53 -3.04
C SER A 98 -12.77 -22.55 -3.87
N LEU A 99 -11.80 -22.08 -4.66
CA LEU A 99 -10.93 -22.97 -5.46
C LEU A 99 -10.18 -23.98 -4.59
N ILE A 100 -9.97 -23.63 -3.33
CA ILE A 100 -9.27 -24.41 -2.30
C ILE A 100 -10.08 -24.26 -1.00
N THR A 101 -10.30 -25.37 -0.28
CA THR A 101 -10.95 -25.34 1.03
C THR A 101 -10.00 -24.74 2.08
N PRO A 102 -10.51 -24.17 3.20
CA PRO A 102 -9.65 -23.60 4.23
C PRO A 102 -8.64 -24.62 4.79
N GLU A 103 -9.01 -25.90 4.91
CA GLU A 103 -8.11 -26.96 5.38
C GLU A 103 -6.95 -27.22 4.39
N VAL A 104 -7.22 -27.11 3.10
CA VAL A 104 -6.19 -27.22 2.05
C VAL A 104 -5.32 -25.96 2.02
N ALA A 105 -5.89 -24.77 2.23
CA ALA A 105 -5.14 -23.52 2.32
C ALA A 105 -4.18 -23.52 3.53
N GLU A 106 -4.64 -23.96 4.70
CA GLU A 106 -3.81 -24.06 5.91
C GLU A 106 -2.63 -25.02 5.71
N LYS A 107 -2.86 -26.17 5.04
CA LYS A 107 -1.78 -27.11 4.68
C LYS A 107 -0.76 -26.49 3.73
N LEU A 108 -1.21 -25.66 2.77
CA LEU A 108 -0.33 -24.96 1.84
C LEU A 108 0.44 -23.81 2.50
N TRP A 109 -0.16 -23.12 3.47
CA TRP A 109 0.49 -22.05 4.24
C TRP A 109 1.51 -22.59 5.23
N ASN A 110 1.33 -23.81 5.71
CA ASN A 110 2.25 -24.48 6.63
C ASN A 110 2.94 -25.70 5.99
N PRO A 111 3.81 -25.50 4.97
CA PRO A 111 4.63 -26.60 4.48
C PRO A 111 5.51 -27.11 5.63
N PRO A 112 5.71 -28.45 5.74
CA PRO A 112 6.59 -29.00 6.75
C PRO A 112 8.00 -28.40 6.62
N HIS A 113 8.68 -28.24 7.75
CA HIS A 113 9.88 -27.38 7.86
C HIS A 113 10.99 -27.73 6.85
N HIS A 114 11.13 -29.01 6.48
CA HIS A 114 12.14 -29.48 5.52
C HIS A 114 11.82 -29.14 4.06
N LEU A 115 10.56 -28.82 3.72
CA LEU A 115 10.15 -28.39 2.38
C LEU A 115 10.12 -26.87 2.22
N ARG A 116 10.27 -26.12 3.32
CA ARG A 116 10.31 -24.66 3.28
C ARG A 116 11.60 -24.24 2.58
N LYS A 117 11.45 -23.44 1.52
CA LYS A 117 12.58 -22.79 0.83
C LYS A 117 13.10 -21.66 1.71
N TYR A 118 13.90 -22.00 2.70
CA TYR A 118 14.64 -20.98 3.44
C TYR A 118 15.74 -20.43 2.55
N GLU A 119 15.84 -19.10 2.53
CA GLU A 119 17.03 -18.43 2.04
C GLU A 119 18.21 -18.84 2.92
N LYS A 120 19.40 -19.02 2.34
CA LYS A 120 20.59 -19.34 3.14
C LYS A 120 20.77 -18.23 4.16
N VAL A 121 20.93 -18.62 5.43
CA VAL A 121 21.23 -17.68 6.52
C VAL A 121 22.45 -16.85 6.11
N PRO A 122 22.35 -15.52 6.03
CA PRO A 122 23.48 -14.69 5.65
C PRO A 122 24.63 -14.86 6.66
N GLU A 123 25.87 -14.69 6.22
CA GLU A 123 27.04 -14.97 7.06
C GLU A 123 27.03 -14.15 8.36
N CYS A 124 26.55 -12.90 8.30
CA CYS A 124 26.38 -12.05 9.48
C CYS A 124 25.42 -12.61 10.54
N ALA A 125 24.47 -13.46 10.16
CA ALA A 125 23.52 -14.06 11.10
C ALA A 125 24.09 -15.33 11.79
N LYS A 126 25.22 -15.87 11.33
CA LYS A 126 25.94 -16.94 12.04
C LYS A 126 26.79 -16.41 13.19
N GLU A 127 27.25 -15.17 13.06
CA GLU A 127 28.06 -14.48 14.07
C GLU A 127 27.19 -13.76 15.10
N ALA A 128 25.89 -13.56 14.81
CA ALA A 128 24.96 -12.93 15.72
C ALA A 128 24.70 -13.84 16.94
N PRO A 129 24.78 -13.31 18.18
CA PRO A 129 24.44 -14.06 19.38
C PRO A 129 22.98 -14.48 19.36
N SER A 130 22.66 -15.56 20.07
CA SER A 130 21.32 -16.12 20.01
C SER A 130 20.30 -15.15 20.63
N LEU A 131 19.07 -15.17 20.13
CA LEU A 131 18.02 -14.30 20.68
C LEU A 131 17.78 -14.58 22.18
N ALA A 132 18.00 -15.82 22.63
CA ALA A 132 17.88 -16.19 24.04
C ALA A 132 18.98 -15.56 24.93
N GLU A 133 20.16 -15.28 24.37
CA GLU A 133 21.25 -14.59 25.09
C GLU A 133 21.00 -13.08 25.16
N LEU A 134 20.45 -12.49 24.10
CA LEU A 134 20.20 -11.04 24.03
C LEU A 134 18.91 -10.63 24.74
N LEU A 135 17.86 -11.44 24.66
CA LEU A 135 16.53 -11.08 25.11
C LEU A 135 16.33 -11.48 26.58
N VAL A 136 16.95 -10.73 27.49
CA VAL A 136 16.65 -10.81 28.92
C VAL A 136 15.41 -9.97 29.20
N VAL A 137 14.23 -10.57 29.07
CA VAL A 137 12.99 -9.95 29.57
C VAL A 137 13.06 -9.98 31.09
N GLN A 138 13.37 -8.84 31.71
CA GLN A 138 13.34 -8.71 33.16
C GLN A 138 11.89 -8.82 33.65
N THR A 139 11.44 -10.01 33.99
CA THR A 139 10.18 -10.25 34.68
C THR A 139 10.35 -9.86 36.15
N HIS A 140 10.28 -8.57 36.46
CA HIS A 140 10.29 -8.11 37.84
C HIS A 140 8.86 -8.15 38.38
N GLU A 141 8.48 -9.18 39.16
CA GLU A 141 7.11 -9.44 39.66
C GLU A 141 6.57 -8.42 40.69
N SER A 142 6.68 -7.12 40.47
CA SER A 142 6.10 -6.14 41.38
C SER A 142 5.27 -5.10 40.64
N GLU A 143 3.95 -5.08 40.91
CA GLU A 143 2.96 -4.07 40.49
C GLU A 143 3.38 -2.61 40.78
N ARG A 144 4.45 -2.41 41.57
CA ARG A 144 5.02 -1.11 41.95
C ARG A 144 5.65 -0.33 40.80
N SER A 145 5.90 -0.94 39.63
CA SER A 145 6.49 -0.26 38.46
C SER A 145 5.50 0.04 37.33
N ALA A 146 4.20 -0.21 37.53
CA ALA A 146 3.20 0.19 36.54
C ALA A 146 3.05 1.71 36.54
N ASP A 147 2.85 2.28 35.35
CA ASP A 147 2.77 3.72 35.20
C ASP A 147 1.53 4.27 35.95
N PRO A 148 1.69 5.25 36.87
CA PRO A 148 0.59 5.75 37.69
C PRO A 148 -0.59 6.28 36.88
N HIS A 149 -0.33 6.81 35.68
CA HIS A 149 -1.32 7.41 34.81
C HIS A 149 -2.23 6.37 34.16
N PHE A 150 -1.74 5.14 33.97
CA PHE A 150 -2.50 4.00 33.43
C PHE A 150 -3.17 3.19 34.54
N LEU A 151 -2.52 3.04 35.69
CA LEU A 151 -3.14 2.46 36.90
C LEU A 151 -4.40 3.22 37.31
N ALA A 152 -4.38 4.55 37.25
CA ALA A 152 -5.56 5.39 37.51
C ALA A 152 -6.75 5.09 36.58
N LYS A 153 -6.52 4.44 35.44
CA LYS A 153 -7.53 4.04 34.46
C LYS A 153 -7.87 2.55 34.54
N GLY A 154 -7.35 1.82 35.52
CA GLY A 154 -7.52 0.37 35.64
C GLY A 154 -6.78 -0.42 34.57
N ILE A 155 -5.76 0.18 33.94
CA ILE A 155 -4.95 -0.44 32.88
C ILE A 155 -3.57 -0.75 33.46
N LEU A 156 -3.21 -2.04 33.48
CA LEU A 156 -1.88 -2.48 33.91
C LEU A 156 -0.89 -2.33 32.75
N LEU A 157 -0.35 -1.13 32.58
CA LEU A 157 0.70 -0.82 31.60
C LEU A 157 2.01 -0.49 32.33
N TRP A 158 3.07 -1.18 31.95
CA TRP A 158 4.41 -0.97 32.50
C TRP A 158 5.06 0.18 31.75
N THR A 159 5.82 1.04 32.44
CA THR A 159 6.62 2.05 31.75
C THR A 159 7.59 1.34 30.82
N LEU A 160 7.57 1.70 29.53
CA LEU A 160 8.27 0.96 28.48
C LEU A 160 9.79 1.11 28.69
N HIS A 161 10.44 0.09 29.26
CA HIS A 161 11.87 0.08 29.60
C HIS A 161 12.82 -0.13 28.40
N ILE A 162 12.42 0.23 27.18
CA ILE A 162 13.36 0.21 26.05
C ILE A 162 14.15 1.52 26.09
N HIS A 163 15.23 1.51 26.85
CA HIS A 163 16.27 2.53 26.75
C HIS A 163 17.12 2.22 25.52
N PHE A 164 17.03 3.06 24.50
CA PHE A 164 18.04 3.07 23.44
C PHE A 164 19.27 3.80 24.01
N THR A 165 20.34 3.05 24.26
CA THR A 165 21.69 3.60 24.49
C THR A 165 22.35 3.98 23.18
#